data_AF-A0A7M4AV85-F1
#
_entry.id   AF-A0A7M4AV85-F1
#
_cell.length_a   1.000
_cell.length_b   1.000
_cell.length_c   1.000
_cell.angle_alpha   90.00
_cell.angle_beta   90.00
_cell.angle_gamma   90.00
#
_symmetry.space_group_name_H-M   'P 1'
#
loop_
_entity.id
_entity.type
_entity.pdbx_description
1 polymer ?
#
loop_
_entity_poly.entity_id
_entity_poly.type
_entity_poly.pdbx_seq_one_letter_code
_entity_poly.pdbx_strand_id
1 'polypeptide(L)'
;MVGGLGPLELSILLLLFFVLFGAQRLPELANALGRSKGEFQKGLSEATAVGDTARTLADLEAGGRTPDQVLMDRAKALGLDPSGMPVDELEKKVNALESLESSPEDE
;
A
#
# COMPACT_ATOMS: atom_id res chain seq x y z
N MET A 1 -44.41 -31.42 18.42
CA MET A 1 -43.89 -31.20 17.05
C MET A 1 -42.66 -30.34 17.18
N VAL A 2 -41.46 -30.94 17.13
CA VAL A 2 -40.21 -30.18 17.08
C VAL A 2 -39.77 -30.20 15.63
N GLY A 3 -40.25 -29.20 14.87
CA GLY A 3 -39.87 -28.97 13.49
C GLY A 3 -38.59 -28.14 13.43
N GLY A 4 -37.46 -28.77 13.72
CA GLY A 4 -36.13 -28.20 13.49
C GLY A 4 -35.39 -29.05 12.47
N LEU A 5 -34.52 -28.43 11.67
CA LEU A 5 -33.56 -29.18 10.85
C LEU A 5 -32.57 -29.88 11.80
N GLY A 6 -32.85 -31.13 12.13
CA GLY A 6 -31.96 -31.95 12.93
C GLY A 6 -30.74 -32.38 12.11
N PRO A 7 -29.71 -32.93 12.79
CA PRO A 7 -28.53 -33.46 12.12
C PRO A 7 -28.87 -34.51 11.04
N LEU A 8 -29.95 -35.27 11.24
CA LEU A 8 -30.41 -36.31 10.30
C LEU A 8 -31.02 -35.69 9.03
N GLU A 9 -31.94 -34.73 9.18
CA GLU A 9 -32.53 -34.01 8.06
C GLU A 9 -31.47 -33.27 7.25
N LEU A 10 -30.52 -32.62 7.93
CA LEU A 10 -29.40 -31.93 7.28
C LEU A 10 -28.50 -32.91 6.52
N SER A 11 -28.25 -34.09 7.07
CA SER A 11 -27.45 -35.15 6.41
C SER A 11 -28.13 -35.68 5.16
N ILE A 12 -29.45 -35.89 5.19
CA ILE A 12 -30.23 -36.31 4.01
C ILE A 12 -30.18 -35.23 2.93
N LEU A 13 -30.35 -33.95 3.30
CA LEU A 13 -30.27 -32.84 2.36
C LEU A 13 -28.87 -32.72 1.73
N LEU A 14 -27.82 -32.91 2.54
CA LEU A 14 -26.43 -32.90 2.09
C LEU A 14 -26.13 -34.07 1.15
N LEU A 15 -26.65 -35.26 1.44
CA LEU A 15 -26.53 -36.42 0.57
C LEU A 15 -27.21 -36.15 -0.78
N LEU A 16 -28.44 -35.61 -0.76
CA LEU A 16 -29.15 -35.25 -1.98
C LEU A 16 -28.39 -34.20 -2.79
N PHE A 17 -27.83 -33.18 -2.12
CA PHE A 17 -26.97 -32.19 -2.74
C PHE A 17 -25.77 -32.85 -3.45
N PHE A 18 -25.08 -33.78 -2.79
CA PHE A 18 -23.95 -34.48 -3.39
C PHE A 18 -24.34 -35.38 -4.57
N VAL A 19 -25.54 -35.98 -4.55
CA VAL A 19 -26.05 -36.75 -5.70
C VAL A 19 -26.32 -35.84 -6.90
N LEU A 20 -26.87 -34.65 -6.68
CA LEU A 20 -27.22 -33.72 -7.77
C LEU A 20 -26.01 -32.96 -8.32
N PHE A 21 -25.14 -32.49 -7.43
CA PHE A 21 -24.05 -31.57 -7.77
C PHE A 21 -22.67 -32.25 -7.77
N GLY A 22 -22.49 -33.31 -6.98
CA GLY A 22 -21.20 -34.00 -6.80
C GLY A 22 -20.43 -33.52 -5.56
N ALA A 23 -19.56 -34.40 -5.03
CA ALA A 23 -18.77 -34.14 -3.82
C ALA A 23 -17.79 -32.96 -3.93
N GLN A 24 -17.36 -32.61 -5.14
CA GLN A 24 -16.40 -31.52 -5.38
C GLN A 24 -17.02 -30.11 -5.39
N ARG A 25 -18.35 -29.98 -5.55
CA ARG A 25 -18.97 -28.65 -5.70
C ARG A 25 -18.96 -27.81 -4.43
N LEU A 26 -19.23 -28.42 -3.27
CA LEU A 26 -19.15 -27.70 -2.00
C LEU A 26 -17.75 -27.11 -1.73
N PRO A 27 -16.64 -27.89 -1.83
CA PRO A 27 -15.31 -27.33 -1.62
C PRO A 27 -14.91 -26.31 -2.70
N GLU A 28 -15.29 -26.48 -3.96
CA GLU A 28 -15.05 -25.48 -5.01
C GLU A 28 -15.73 -24.14 -4.68
N LEU A 29 -17.01 -24.18 -4.31
CA LEU A 29 -17.79 -22.98 -3.95
C LEU A 29 -17.24 -22.30 -2.69
N ALA A 30 -16.86 -23.08 -1.67
CA ALA A 30 -16.25 -22.54 -0.45
C ALA A 30 -14.92 -21.85 -0.74
N ASN A 31 -14.07 -22.43 -1.60
CA ASN A 31 -12.81 -21.82 -2.01
C ASN A 31 -13.02 -20.53 -2.81
N ALA A 32 -13.93 -20.55 -3.78
CA ALA A 32 -14.23 -19.36 -4.60
C ALA A 32 -14.79 -18.21 -3.74
N LEU A 33 -15.75 -18.52 -2.86
CA LEU A 33 -16.33 -17.54 -1.95
C LEU A 33 -15.29 -17.03 -0.94
N GLY A 34 -14.45 -17.91 -0.42
CA GLY A 34 -13.37 -17.56 0.51
C GLY A 34 -12.36 -16.60 -0.11
N ARG A 35 -11.92 -16.87 -1.34
CA ARG A 35 -11.03 -15.97 -2.09
C ARG A 35 -11.71 -14.62 -2.36
N SER A 36 -12.94 -14.62 -2.85
CA SER A 36 -13.69 -13.38 -3.10
C SER A 36 -13.86 -12.53 -1.85
N LYS A 37 -14.22 -13.14 -0.71
CA LYS A 37 -14.34 -12.45 0.58
C LYS A 37 -12.98 -11.92 1.06
N GLY A 38 -11.90 -12.70 0.87
CA GLY A 38 -10.53 -12.31 1.23
C GLY A 38 -10.07 -11.06 0.47
N GLU A 39 -10.18 -11.07 -0.86
CA GLU A 39 -9.84 -9.92 -1.71
C GLU A 39 -10.73 -8.71 -1.42
N PHE A 40 -12.02 -8.92 -1.16
CA PHE A 40 -12.94 -7.85 -0.77
C PHE A 40 -12.52 -7.20 0.56
N GLN A 41 -12.19 -8.01 1.57
CA GLN A 41 -11.76 -7.50 2.87
C GLN A 41 -10.41 -6.78 2.78
N LYS A 42 -9.50 -7.29 1.94
CA LYS A 42 -8.22 -6.65 1.65
C LYS A 42 -8.43 -5.28 1.00
N GLY A 43 -9.27 -5.19 -0.02
CA GLY A 43 -9.60 -3.92 -0.67
C GLY A 43 -10.25 -2.90 0.27
N LEU A 44 -11.14 -3.35 1.17
CA LEU A 44 -11.70 -2.47 2.22
C LEU A 44 -10.63 -1.98 3.20
N SER A 45 -9.71 -2.86 3.59
CA SER A 45 -8.61 -2.51 4.49
C SER A 45 -7.66 -1.51 3.83
N GLU A 46 -7.29 -1.70 2.56
CA GLU A 46 -6.46 -0.77 1.79
C GLU A 46 -7.16 0.59 1.65
N ALA A 47 -8.45 0.61 1.29
CA ALA A 47 -9.23 1.85 1.19
C ALA A 47 -9.36 2.61 2.53
N THR A 48 -9.30 1.91 3.66
CA THR A 48 -9.43 2.50 5.01
C THR A 48 -8.07 2.71 5.67
N ALA A 49 -6.99 2.14 5.12
CA ALA A 49 -5.65 2.25 5.70
C ALA A 49 -5.11 3.67 5.49
N VAL A 50 -5.14 4.45 6.57
CA VAL A 50 -4.55 5.79 6.67
C VAL A 50 -3.05 5.81 6.31
N GLY A 51 -2.37 4.66 6.38
CA GLY A 51 -0.96 4.51 5.99
C GLY A 51 -0.68 4.76 4.51
N ASP A 52 -1.62 4.44 3.61
CA ASP A 52 -1.47 4.75 2.18
C ASP A 52 -1.71 6.22 1.90
N THR A 53 -2.55 6.91 2.69
CA THR A 53 -2.69 8.37 2.60
C THR A 53 -1.38 9.06 2.97
N ALA A 54 -0.67 8.61 4.01
CA ALA A 54 0.62 9.21 4.40
C ALA A 54 1.70 9.02 3.33
N ARG A 55 1.76 7.84 2.70
CA ARG A 55 2.69 7.56 1.61
C ARG A 55 2.33 8.33 0.33
N THR A 56 1.04 8.39 0.00
CA THR A 56 0.52 9.19 -1.11
C THR A 56 0.74 10.68 -0.88
N LEU A 57 0.57 11.15 0.36
CA LEU A 57 0.82 12.54 0.74
C LEU A 57 2.30 12.87 0.66
N ALA A 58 3.19 11.99 1.11
CA ALA A 58 4.63 12.17 0.97
C ALA A 58 5.07 12.20 -0.51
N ASP A 59 4.50 11.32 -1.36
CA ASP A 59 4.74 11.35 -2.81
C ASP A 59 4.20 12.63 -3.46
N LEU A 60 3.08 13.16 -2.95
CA LEU A 60 2.47 14.41 -3.43
C LEU A 60 3.21 15.66 -2.91
N GLU A 61 3.70 15.65 -1.67
CA GLU A 61 4.55 16.69 -1.06
C GLU A 61 5.92 16.76 -1.74
N ALA A 62 6.46 15.61 -2.18
CA ALA A 62 7.60 15.57 -3.09
C ALA A 62 7.28 16.21 -4.46
N GLY A 63 6.01 16.58 -4.74
CA GLY A 63 5.59 17.28 -5.94
C GLY A 63 5.77 16.46 -7.22
N GLY A 64 5.82 15.14 -7.11
CA GLY A 64 6.18 14.24 -8.22
C GLY A 64 7.63 14.39 -8.70
N ARG A 65 8.51 15.03 -7.91
CA ARG A 65 9.93 15.17 -8.22
C ARG A 65 10.69 13.95 -7.72
N THR A 66 11.64 13.45 -8.51
CA THR A 66 12.58 12.43 -8.03
C THR A 66 13.51 13.04 -6.96
N PRO A 67 14.06 12.24 -6.03
CA PRO A 67 14.99 12.73 -5.00
C PRO A 67 16.13 13.59 -5.58
N ASP A 68 16.65 13.20 -6.74
CA ASP A 68 17.68 13.93 -7.47
C ASP A 68 17.24 15.33 -7.88
N GLN A 69 15.98 15.50 -8.32
CA GLN A 69 15.44 16.81 -8.70
C GLN A 69 15.32 17.75 -7.50
N VAL A 70 14.96 17.21 -6.32
CA VAL A 70 14.89 18.01 -5.09
C VAL A 70 16.28 18.49 -4.67
N LEU A 71 17.30 17.65 -4.82
CA LEU A 71 18.70 18.02 -4.56
C LEU A 71 19.21 19.06 -5.57
N MET A 72 18.87 18.91 -6.86
CA MET A 72 19.22 19.87 -7.91
C MET A 72 18.57 21.24 -7.70
N ASP A 73 17.28 21.28 -7.31
CA ASP A 73 16.57 22.51 -7.00
C ASP A 73 17.18 23.23 -5.78
N ARG A 74 17.57 22.49 -4.73
CA ARG A 74 18.30 23.04 -3.57
C ARG A 74 19.67 23.57 -3.95
N ALA A 75 20.44 22.80 -4.73
CA ALA A 75 21.76 23.22 -5.20
C ALA A 75 21.67 24.52 -6.01
N LYS A 76 20.68 24.62 -6.91
CA LYS A 76 20.44 25.82 -7.71
C LYS A 76 20.04 27.03 -6.87
N ALA A 77 19.27 26.84 -5.80
CA ALA A 77 18.92 27.90 -4.85
C ALA A 77 20.15 28.46 -4.11
N LEU A 78 21.15 27.60 -3.85
CA LEU A 78 22.46 27.96 -3.27
C LEU A 78 23.46 28.48 -4.31
N GLY A 79 23.04 28.67 -5.56
CA GLY A 79 23.90 29.17 -6.64
C GLY A 79 24.89 28.14 -7.21
N LEU A 80 24.73 26.85 -6.89
CA LEU A 80 25.51 25.77 -7.49
C LEU A 80 24.88 25.35 -8.84
N ASP A 81 25.71 25.08 -9.84
CA ASP A 81 25.26 24.47 -11.10
C ASP A 81 25.30 22.93 -10.95
N PRO A 82 24.15 22.23 -10.98
CA PRO A 82 24.08 20.78 -10.87
C PRO A 82 24.47 20.04 -12.16
N SER A 83 24.63 20.75 -13.28
CA SER A 83 24.84 20.14 -14.61
C SER A 83 26.22 19.48 -14.72
N GLY A 84 26.25 18.14 -14.69
CA GLY A 84 27.47 17.35 -14.88
C GLY A 84 28.20 16.93 -13.60
N MET A 85 27.60 17.14 -12.42
CA MET A 85 28.12 16.66 -11.14
C MET A 85 27.44 15.33 -10.72
N PRO A 86 28.18 14.35 -10.18
CA PRO A 86 27.57 13.15 -9.62
C PRO A 86 26.73 13.50 -8.38
N VAL A 87 25.60 12.81 -8.22
CA VAL A 87 24.59 13.09 -7.17
C VAL A 87 25.21 13.08 -5.77
N ASP A 88 26.12 12.14 -5.50
CA ASP A 88 26.78 11.99 -4.19
C ASP A 88 27.68 13.19 -3.82
N GLU A 89 28.29 13.85 -4.80
CA GLU A 89 29.11 15.04 -4.56
C GLU A 89 28.25 16.28 -4.37
N LEU A 90 27.15 16.36 -5.12
CA LEU A 90 26.18 17.44 -5.02
C LEU A 90 25.56 17.47 -3.62
N GLU A 91 25.17 16.32 -3.09
CA GLU A 91 24.63 16.19 -1.72
C GLU A 91 25.63 16.69 -0.66
N LYS A 92 26.90 16.29 -0.77
CA LYS A 92 27.94 16.76 0.17
C LYS A 92 28.16 18.26 0.11
N LYS A 93 28.14 18.86 -1.08
CA LYS A 93 28.32 20.31 -1.25
C LYS A 93 27.12 21.10 -0.73
N VAL A 94 25.90 20.63 -1.04
CA VAL A 94 24.66 21.23 -0.54
C VAL A 94 24.62 21.20 0.98
N ASN A 95 24.87 20.06 1.61
CA ASN A 95 24.89 19.94 3.07
C ASN A 95 25.98 20.81 3.72
N ALA A 96 27.16 20.90 3.11
CA ALA A 96 28.24 21.75 3.62
C ALA A 96 27.86 23.24 3.57
N LEU A 97 27.29 23.71 2.45
CA LEU A 97 26.85 25.10 2.30
C LEU A 97 25.66 25.42 3.22
N GLU A 98 24.69 24.52 3.34
CA GLU A 98 23.54 24.66 4.24
C GLU A 98 23.99 24.74 5.71
N SER A 99 25.02 23.99 6.12
CA SER A 99 25.59 24.07 7.48
C SER A 99 26.31 25.39 7.77
N LEU A 100 26.84 26.04 6.73
CA LEU A 100 27.48 27.35 6.83
C LEU A 100 26.44 28.48 6.88
N GLU A 101 25.34 28.33 6.15
CA GLU A 101 24.25 29.32 6.08
C GLU A 101 23.27 29.22 7.26
N SER A 102 23.20 28.06 7.93
CA SER A 102 22.42 27.84 9.16
C SER A 102 23.20 28.14 10.46
N SER A 103 24.45 28.60 10.37
CA SER A 103 25.15 29.18 11.51
C SER A 103 24.63 30.60 11.75
N PRO A 104 23.98 30.87 12.91
CA PRO A 104 23.21 32.08 13.12
C PRO A 104 24.14 33.30 13.17
N GLU A 105 23.99 34.20 12.19
CA GLU A 105 24.11 35.62 12.45
C GLU A 105 22.87 36.04 13.25
N ASP A 106 22.92 35.90 14.57
CA ASP A 106 22.04 36.57 15.53
C ASP A 106 22.85 36.79 16.82
N GLU A 107 23.70 37.83 16.81
CA GLU A 107 24.07 38.59 18.02
C GLU A 107 23.05 39.70 18.27
#